data_AF-A0A7S8C6H8-F1
#
_entry.id   AF-A0A7S8C6H8-F1
#
_cell.length_a   1.000
_cell.length_b   1.000
_cell.length_c   1.000
_cell.angle_alpha   90.00
_cell.angle_beta   90.00
_cell.angle_gamma   90.00
#
_symmetry.space_group_name_H-M   'P 1'
#
loop_
_entity.id
_entity.type
_entity.pdbx_description
1 polymer ?
#
loop_
_entity_poly.entity_id
_entity_poly.type
_entity_poly.pdbx_seq_one_letter_code
_entity_poly.pdbx_strand_id
1 'polypeptide(L)'
;MWTTMAAIVSSLVGIVGLFASWRKSHKDELRRDDVLRWSNEAIRTLESLFLVCIHGESRLGREVSEDKMTEIMFDTAILVESGRIFFKNEIIDGHGGHKYPAYRGYRPEILDCLVIAHKISRDWIDADNDKRLRMKIVSEDCLKKFVSLAQKEVGRDRNSSIEAGVGGSGSDLEDMLRNVDQNR
;
A
#
# COMPACT_ATOMS: atom_id res chain seq x y z
N MET A 1 -25.21 -46.91 24.41
CA MET A 1 -26.13 -46.06 23.62
C MET A 1 -25.87 -44.58 23.84
N TRP A 2 -25.80 -44.09 25.09
CA TRP A 2 -25.45 -42.69 25.39
C TRP A 2 -24.05 -42.28 24.92
N THR A 3 -23.04 -43.13 25.14
CA THR A 3 -21.65 -42.87 24.72
C THR A 3 -21.50 -42.79 23.19
N THR A 4 -22.21 -43.64 22.44
CA THR A 4 -22.19 -43.62 20.97
C THR A 4 -22.92 -42.40 20.41
N MET A 5 -24.06 -41.99 21.00
CA MET A 5 -24.73 -40.74 20.61
C MET A 5 -23.86 -39.51 20.92
N ALA A 6 -23.22 -39.47 22.10
CA ALA A 6 -22.31 -38.38 22.45
C ALA A 6 -21.10 -38.30 21.50
N ALA A 7 -20.52 -39.44 21.11
CA ALA A 7 -19.41 -39.47 20.16
C ALA A 7 -19.83 -38.94 18.76
N ILE A 8 -21.02 -39.31 18.28
CA ILE A 8 -21.56 -38.82 17.00
C ILE A 8 -21.84 -37.32 17.04
N VAL A 9 -22.43 -36.81 18.13
CA VAL A 9 -22.69 -35.38 18.28
C VAL A 9 -21.39 -34.58 18.35
N SER A 10 -20.41 -35.04 19.13
CA SER A 10 -19.11 -34.38 19.26
C SER A 10 -18.32 -34.38 17.94
N SER A 11 -18.37 -35.46 17.16
CA SER A 11 -17.71 -35.50 15.85
C SER A 11 -18.36 -34.55 14.85
N LEU A 12 -19.70 -34.44 14.84
CA LEU A 12 -20.42 -33.48 14.01
C LEU A 12 -20.07 -32.03 14.38
N VAL A 13 -20.03 -31.70 15.67
CA VAL A 13 -19.62 -30.37 16.14
C VAL A 13 -18.18 -30.06 15.73
N GLY A 14 -17.28 -31.04 15.85
CA GLY A 14 -15.88 -30.90 15.41
C GLY A 14 -15.75 -30.65 13.91
N ILE A 15 -16.48 -31.40 13.08
CA ILE A 15 -16.49 -31.23 11.61
C ILE A 15 -17.02 -29.85 11.22
N VAL A 16 -18.12 -29.41 11.83
CA VAL A 16 -18.69 -28.07 11.56
C VAL A 16 -17.72 -26.97 11.99
N GLY A 17 -17.06 -27.13 13.14
CA GLY A 17 -16.05 -26.18 13.62
C GLY A 17 -14.84 -26.08 12.69
N LEU A 18 -14.30 -27.22 12.24
CA LEU A 18 -13.20 -27.26 11.28
C LEU A 18 -13.59 -26.62 9.94
N PHE A 19 -14.77 -26.94 9.42
CA PHE A 19 -15.27 -26.38 8.17
C PHE A 19 -15.47 -24.87 8.26
N ALA A 20 -16.04 -24.37 9.37
CA ALA A 20 -16.20 -22.94 9.61
C ALA A 20 -14.85 -22.21 9.73
N SER A 21 -13.88 -22.82 10.44
CA SER A 21 -12.52 -22.30 10.56
C SER A 21 -11.80 -22.24 9.21
N TRP A 22 -11.86 -23.33 8.43
CA TRP A 22 -11.29 -23.38 7.08
C TRP A 22 -11.90 -22.32 6.16
N ARG A 23 -13.23 -22.19 6.17
CA ARG A 23 -13.92 -21.18 5.34
C ARG A 23 -13.57 -19.75 5.75
N LYS A 24 -13.40 -19.49 7.05
CA LYS A 24 -12.95 -18.19 7.54
C LYS A 24 -11.51 -17.90 7.10
N SER A 25 -10.60 -18.86 7.29
CA SER A 25 -9.20 -18.74 6.87
C SER A 25 -9.09 -18.45 5.37
N HIS A 26 -9.86 -19.14 4.54
CA HIS A 26 -9.83 -18.95 3.10
C HIS A 26 -10.37 -17.58 2.67
N LYS A 27 -11.40 -17.05 3.35
CA LYS A 27 -11.88 -15.69 3.12
C LYS A 27 -10.86 -14.63 3.55
N ASP A 28 -10.20 -14.85 4.68
CA ASP A 28 -9.17 -13.94 5.20
C ASP A 28 -7.94 -13.92 4.27
N GLU A 29 -7.58 -15.07 3.70
CA GLU A 29 -6.53 -15.21 2.68
C GLU A 29 -6.85 -14.45 1.39
N LEU A 30 -8.04 -14.65 0.82
CA LEU A 30 -8.47 -13.91 -0.38
C LEU A 30 -8.47 -12.40 -0.16
N ARG A 31 -8.96 -11.93 0.99
CA ARG A 31 -8.92 -10.51 1.35
C ARG A 31 -7.47 -10.00 1.43
N ARG A 32 -6.55 -10.78 1.98
CA ARG A 32 -5.14 -10.42 2.10
C ARG A 32 -4.49 -10.29 0.73
N ASP A 33 -4.78 -11.20 -0.19
CA ASP A 33 -4.25 -11.16 -1.55
C ASP A 33 -4.75 -9.94 -2.33
N ASP A 34 -6.04 -9.60 -2.17
CA ASP A 34 -6.63 -8.39 -2.76
C ASP A 34 -5.97 -7.12 -2.23
N VAL A 35 -5.79 -7.02 -0.90
CA VAL A 35 -5.12 -5.88 -0.26
C VAL A 35 -3.65 -5.79 -0.70
N LEU A 36 -2.95 -6.92 -0.83
CA LEU A 36 -1.57 -6.95 -1.29
C LEU A 36 -1.45 -6.45 -2.73
N ARG A 37 -2.32 -6.92 -3.62
CA ARG A 37 -2.36 -6.46 -5.01
C ARG A 37 -2.64 -4.97 -5.12
N TRP A 38 -3.67 -4.47 -4.43
CA TRP A 38 -3.96 -3.04 -4.34
C TRP A 38 -2.76 -2.25 -3.78
N SER A 39 -2.10 -2.77 -2.74
CA SER A 39 -0.93 -2.12 -2.15
C SER A 39 0.24 -2.04 -3.12
N ASN A 40 0.47 -3.06 -3.95
CA ASN A 40 1.52 -3.04 -4.97
C ASN A 40 1.27 -1.99 -6.06
N GLU A 41 0.02 -1.82 -6.48
CA GLU A 41 -0.38 -0.77 -7.42
C GLU A 41 -0.20 0.63 -6.82
N ALA A 42 -0.57 0.79 -5.55
CA ALA A 42 -0.34 2.02 -4.81
C ALA A 42 1.15 2.34 -4.65
N ILE A 43 1.99 1.36 -4.30
CA ILE A 43 3.45 1.53 -4.20
C ILE A 43 4.03 1.95 -5.55
N ARG A 44 3.65 1.27 -6.64
CA ARG A 44 4.11 1.65 -7.99
C ARG A 44 3.77 3.10 -8.33
N THR A 45 2.56 3.53 -8.01
CA THR A 45 2.09 4.89 -8.28
C THR A 45 2.83 5.93 -7.44
N LEU A 46 3.02 5.67 -6.14
CA LEU A 46 3.76 6.54 -5.22
C LEU A 46 5.25 6.63 -5.56
N GLU A 47 5.87 5.50 -5.93
CA GLU A 47 7.26 5.46 -6.41
C GLU A 47 7.41 6.27 -7.71
N SER A 48 6.48 6.10 -8.65
CA SER A 48 6.48 6.86 -9.90
C SER A 48 6.41 8.37 -9.63
N LEU A 49 5.55 8.79 -8.70
CA LEU A 49 5.50 10.19 -8.26
C LEU A 49 6.85 10.66 -7.72
N PHE A 50 7.43 9.90 -6.79
CA PHE A 50 8.71 10.26 -6.18
C PHE A 50 9.84 10.38 -7.21
N LEU A 51 9.92 9.44 -8.16
CA LEU A 51 10.91 9.46 -9.24
C LEU A 51 10.74 10.66 -10.16
N VAL A 52 9.50 11.00 -10.52
CA VAL A 52 9.22 12.22 -11.30
C VAL A 52 9.59 13.47 -10.50
N CYS A 53 9.30 13.52 -9.20
CA CYS A 53 9.71 14.63 -8.32
C CYS A 53 11.23 14.78 -8.20
N ILE A 54 11.98 13.68 -8.18
CA ILE A 54 13.46 13.72 -8.09
C ILE A 54 14.08 14.15 -9.41
N HIS A 55 13.67 13.53 -10.51
CA HIS A 55 14.32 13.68 -11.80
C HIS A 55 13.81 14.89 -12.56
N GLY A 56 12.56 15.29 -12.30
CA GLY A 56 11.93 16.48 -12.86
C GLY A 56 12.02 16.56 -14.38
N GLU A 57 11.83 17.78 -14.88
CA GLU A 57 11.88 18.10 -16.30
C GLU A 57 13.31 18.00 -16.87
N SER A 58 14.35 18.18 -16.05
CA SER A 58 15.74 18.23 -16.51
C SER A 58 16.25 16.89 -17.05
N ARG A 59 15.74 15.77 -16.52
CA ARG A 59 16.14 14.43 -16.95
C ARG A 59 15.08 13.71 -17.79
N LEU A 60 13.80 13.95 -17.52
CA LEU A 60 12.69 13.28 -18.23
C LEU A 60 12.18 14.07 -19.44
N GLY A 61 12.43 15.38 -19.48
CA GLY A 61 11.74 16.30 -20.37
C GLY A 61 10.39 16.74 -19.79
N ARG A 62 9.92 17.91 -20.23
CA ARG A 62 8.69 18.52 -19.71
C ARG A 62 7.44 17.72 -20.05
N GLU A 63 7.26 17.36 -21.32
CA GLU A 63 6.09 16.61 -21.81
C GLU A 63 5.91 15.28 -21.08
N VAL A 64 6.98 14.48 -20.98
CA VAL A 64 6.96 13.19 -20.25
C VAL A 64 6.64 13.37 -18.77
N SER A 65 7.15 14.43 -18.15
CA SER A 65 6.86 14.73 -16.74
C SER A 65 5.40 15.12 -16.53
N GLU A 66 4.84 15.95 -17.39
CA GLU A 66 3.42 16.37 -17.35
C GLU A 66 2.48 15.17 -17.61
N ASP A 67 2.80 14.31 -18.58
CA ASP A 67 2.04 13.09 -18.87
C ASP A 67 2.05 12.14 -17.67
N LYS A 68 3.22 11.93 -17.06
CA LYS A 68 3.34 11.07 -15.87
C LYS A 68 2.60 11.65 -14.67
N MET A 69 2.67 12.95 -14.44
CA MET A 69 1.90 13.59 -13.38
C MET A 69 0.39 13.43 -13.60
N THR A 70 -0.07 13.53 -14.84
CA THR A 70 -1.48 13.31 -15.21
C THR A 70 -1.92 11.87 -14.92
N GLU A 71 -1.12 10.87 -15.34
CA GLU A 71 -1.34 9.45 -15.05
C GLU A 71 -1.44 9.20 -13.54
N ILE A 72 -0.45 9.67 -12.77
CA ILE A 72 -0.42 9.55 -11.31
C ILE A 72 -1.64 10.21 -10.66
N MET A 73 -2.08 11.37 -11.16
CA MET A 73 -3.24 12.08 -10.63
C MET A 73 -4.50 11.22 -10.74
N PHE A 74 -4.72 10.55 -11.88
CA PHE A 74 -5.86 9.64 -12.06
C PHE A 74 -5.72 8.37 -11.21
N ASP A 75 -4.55 7.74 -11.25
CA ASP A 75 -4.31 6.49 -10.53
C ASP A 75 -4.47 6.65 -9.03
N THR A 76 -3.93 7.72 -8.45
CA THR A 76 -4.09 8.00 -7.02
C THR A 76 -5.55 8.24 -6.63
N ALA A 77 -6.35 8.89 -7.48
CA ALA A 77 -7.77 9.06 -7.25
C ALA A 77 -8.51 7.71 -7.27
N ILE A 78 -8.22 6.86 -8.26
CA ILE A 78 -8.80 5.52 -8.38
C ILE A 78 -8.41 4.64 -7.18
N LEU A 79 -7.14 4.65 -6.79
CA LEU A 79 -6.60 3.85 -5.69
C LEU A 79 -7.19 4.25 -4.33
N VAL A 80 -7.49 5.54 -4.13
CA VAL A 80 -8.20 6.01 -2.94
C VAL A 80 -9.59 5.40 -2.87
N GLU A 81 -10.33 5.41 -3.99
CA GLU A 81 -11.70 4.90 -4.02
C GLU A 81 -11.76 3.39 -3.90
N SER A 82 -10.89 2.66 -4.60
CA SER A 82 -10.79 1.20 -4.45
C SER A 82 -10.32 0.81 -3.05
N GLY A 83 -9.42 1.59 -2.44
CA GLY A 83 -8.95 1.41 -1.07
C GLY A 83 -10.09 1.41 -0.03
N ARG A 84 -11.15 2.20 -0.24
CA ARG A 84 -12.32 2.26 0.67
C ARG A 84 -13.09 0.94 0.76
N ILE A 85 -12.92 0.05 -0.21
CA ILE A 85 -13.52 -1.30 -0.17
C ILE A 85 -12.85 -2.14 0.92
N PHE A 86 -11.54 -1.96 1.13
CA PHE A 86 -10.74 -2.73 2.07
C PHE A 86 -10.68 -2.09 3.45
N PHE A 87 -10.56 -0.76 3.50
CA PHE A 87 -10.35 0.02 4.71
C PHE A 87 -11.58 0.88 5.02
N LYS A 88 -12.27 0.53 6.11
CA LYS A 88 -13.43 1.28 6.57
C LYS A 88 -12.99 2.56 7.26
N ASN A 89 -13.68 3.65 6.98
CA ASN A 89 -13.53 4.89 7.75
C ASN A 89 -13.85 4.66 9.23
N GLU A 90 -13.14 5.38 10.10
CA GLU A 90 -13.39 5.38 11.54
C GLU A 90 -14.52 6.36 11.89
N ILE A 91 -15.54 5.88 12.61
CA ILE A 91 -16.68 6.70 13.03
C ILE A 91 -16.46 7.10 14.48
N ILE A 92 -15.82 8.24 14.69
CA ILE A 92 -15.58 8.82 16.02
C ILE A 92 -16.79 9.65 16.47
N ASP A 93 -17.41 10.35 15.53
CA ASP A 93 -18.52 11.28 15.75
C ASP A 93 -19.50 11.26 14.56
N GLY A 94 -20.40 12.25 14.49
CA GLY A 94 -21.33 12.42 13.36
C GLY A 94 -20.69 12.90 12.05
N HIS A 95 -19.35 12.93 11.93
CA HIS A 95 -18.66 13.47 10.77
C HIS A 95 -19.11 12.77 9.48
N GLY A 96 -19.58 13.57 8.52
CA GLY A 96 -20.02 13.06 7.23
C GLY A 96 -21.27 12.18 7.28
N GLY A 97 -22.12 12.27 8.31
CA GLY A 97 -23.35 11.45 8.42
C GLY A 97 -24.31 11.54 7.21
N HIS A 98 -24.27 12.65 6.48
CA HIS A 98 -25.03 12.87 5.25
C HIS A 98 -24.42 12.19 4.00
N LYS A 99 -23.18 11.70 4.08
CA LYS A 99 -22.48 11.07 2.95
C LYS A 99 -22.93 9.62 2.77
N TYR A 100 -22.54 9.01 1.65
CA TYR A 100 -22.70 7.57 1.43
C TYR A 100 -21.92 6.75 2.49
N PRO A 101 -22.36 5.53 2.84
CA PRO A 101 -21.78 4.74 3.92
C PRO A 101 -20.24 4.61 3.89
N ALA A 102 -19.64 4.41 2.72
CA ALA A 102 -18.18 4.27 2.55
C ALA A 102 -17.37 5.57 2.79
N TYR A 103 -18.06 6.71 2.97
CA TYR A 103 -17.46 8.04 3.12
C TYR A 103 -17.83 8.72 4.44
N ARG A 104 -18.58 8.05 5.32
CA ARG A 104 -18.91 8.56 6.67
C ARG A 104 -17.71 8.39 7.59
N GLY A 105 -17.49 9.29 8.53
CA GLY A 105 -16.34 9.25 9.44
C GLY A 105 -15.02 9.67 8.79
N TYR A 106 -13.92 9.36 9.48
CA TYR A 106 -12.55 9.76 9.13
C TYR A 106 -11.89 8.70 8.26
N ARG A 107 -11.17 9.17 7.23
CA ARG A 107 -10.47 8.30 6.29
C ARG A 107 -9.33 7.56 7.01
N PRO A 108 -9.09 6.27 6.72
CA PRO A 108 -7.93 5.54 7.23
C PRO A 108 -6.62 6.18 6.77
N GLU A 109 -5.65 6.26 7.68
CA GLU A 109 -4.35 6.90 7.46
C GLU A 109 -3.57 6.31 6.28
N ILE A 110 -3.74 5.01 5.98
CA ILE A 110 -3.12 4.36 4.82
C ILE A 110 -3.54 5.01 3.49
N LEU A 111 -4.74 5.59 3.41
CA LEU A 111 -5.23 6.26 2.20
C LEU A 111 -4.77 7.73 2.12
N ASP A 112 -4.27 8.32 3.20
CA ASP A 112 -3.85 9.73 3.20
C ASP A 112 -2.62 9.95 2.33
N CYS A 113 -1.71 8.97 2.27
CA CYS A 113 -0.52 9.03 1.41
C CYS A 113 -0.92 9.18 -0.08
N LEU A 114 -1.96 8.46 -0.52
CA LEU A 114 -2.49 8.54 -1.87
C LEU A 114 -3.21 9.88 -2.14
N VAL A 115 -3.93 10.42 -1.15
CA VAL A 115 -4.57 11.74 -1.26
C VAL A 115 -3.53 12.85 -1.39
N ILE A 116 -2.44 12.76 -0.62
CA ILE A 116 -1.34 13.72 -0.70
C ILE A 116 -0.66 13.59 -2.07
N ALA A 117 -0.39 12.37 -2.53
CA ALA A 117 0.18 12.13 -3.86
C ALA A 117 -0.70 12.69 -5.00
N HIS A 118 -2.02 12.54 -4.91
CA HIS A 118 -2.96 13.16 -5.84
C HIS A 118 -2.84 14.69 -5.86
N LYS A 119 -2.73 15.32 -4.69
CA LYS A 119 -2.54 16.78 -4.60
C LYS A 119 -1.20 17.23 -5.16
N ILE A 120 -0.13 16.47 -4.90
CA ILE A 120 1.20 16.76 -5.45
C ILE A 120 1.16 16.71 -6.97
N SER A 121 0.67 15.61 -7.54
CA SER A 121 0.61 15.42 -9.00
C SER A 121 -0.20 16.51 -9.70
N ARG A 122 -1.35 16.89 -9.14
CA ARG A 122 -2.17 18.00 -9.66
C ARG A 122 -1.46 19.35 -9.59
N ASP A 123 -0.80 19.66 -8.47
CA ASP A 123 -0.22 20.99 -8.22
C ASP A 123 1.22 21.12 -8.74
N TRP A 124 1.85 20.05 -9.22
CA TRP A 124 3.28 20.00 -9.55
C TRP A 124 3.68 20.94 -10.69
N ILE A 125 2.86 21.00 -11.74
CA ILE A 125 3.14 21.76 -12.96
C ILE A 125 3.27 23.25 -12.63
N ASP A 126 2.33 23.78 -11.84
CA ASP A 126 2.26 25.19 -11.48
C ASP A 126 3.10 25.56 -10.23
N ALA A 127 3.75 24.58 -9.59
CA ALA A 127 4.54 24.81 -8.40
C ALA A 127 5.89 25.48 -8.72
N ASP A 128 6.26 26.48 -7.90
CA ASP A 128 7.61 27.06 -7.91
C ASP A 128 8.66 26.08 -7.34
N ASN A 129 9.94 26.46 -7.45
CA ASN A 129 11.06 25.60 -7.03
C ASN A 129 11.05 25.27 -5.53
N ASP A 130 10.65 26.19 -4.65
CA ASP A 130 10.60 25.94 -3.20
C ASP A 130 9.47 24.94 -2.88
N LYS A 131 8.30 25.13 -3.49
CA LYS A 131 7.16 24.22 -3.35
C LYS A 131 7.49 22.84 -3.91
N ARG A 132 8.15 22.74 -5.08
CA ARG A 132 8.61 21.48 -5.68
C ARG A 132 9.61 20.74 -4.77
N LEU A 133 10.53 21.46 -4.12
CA LEU A 133 11.47 20.86 -3.17
C LEU A 133 10.74 20.24 -1.95
N ARG A 134 9.76 20.95 -1.40
CA ARG A 134 8.93 20.43 -0.29
C ARG A 134 8.09 19.24 -0.73
N MET A 135 7.47 19.31 -1.92
CA MET A 135 6.71 18.22 -2.50
C MET A 135 7.54 16.95 -2.68
N LYS A 136 8.80 17.08 -3.11
CA LYS A 136 9.74 15.95 -3.20
C LYS A 136 9.90 15.25 -1.85
N ILE A 137 10.21 15.99 -0.78
CA ILE A 137 10.36 15.43 0.58
C ILE A 137 9.06 14.74 1.02
N VAL A 138 7.93 15.40 0.84
CA VAL A 138 6.62 14.85 1.21
C VAL A 138 6.28 13.60 0.40
N SER A 139 6.63 13.54 -0.89
CA SER A 139 6.40 12.34 -1.71
C SER A 139 7.20 11.14 -1.23
N GLU A 140 8.46 11.35 -0.83
CA GLU A 140 9.31 10.32 -0.24
C GLU A 140 8.73 9.79 1.07
N ASP A 141 8.31 10.70 1.95
CA ASP A 141 7.70 10.36 3.24
C ASP A 141 6.39 9.60 3.04
N CYS A 142 5.54 10.02 2.08
CA CYS A 142 4.30 9.33 1.75
C CYS A 142 4.54 7.90 1.27
N LEU A 143 5.53 7.69 0.40
CA LEU A 143 5.91 6.36 -0.07
C LEU A 143 6.35 5.47 1.09
N LYS A 144 7.31 5.92 1.91
CA LYS A 144 7.86 5.14 3.04
C LYS A 144 6.78 4.84 4.07
N LYS A 145 5.94 5.83 4.39
CA LYS A 145 4.83 5.69 5.33
C LYS A 145 3.79 4.70 4.80
N PHE A 146 3.42 4.80 3.53
CA PHE A 146 2.49 3.86 2.90
C PHE A 146 2.99 2.42 2.96
N VAL A 147 4.25 2.18 2.57
CA VAL A 147 4.85 0.83 2.62
C VAL A 147 4.83 0.27 4.05
N SER A 148 5.14 1.12 5.04
CA SER A 148 5.11 0.74 6.46
C SER A 148 3.72 0.35 6.94
N LEU A 149 2.67 1.07 6.50
CA LEU A 149 1.29 0.76 6.83
C LEU A 149 0.80 -0.50 6.09
N ALA A 150 1.11 -0.62 4.79
CA ALA A 150 0.75 -1.79 3.99
C ALA A 150 1.39 -3.08 4.52
N GLN A 151 2.65 -3.04 4.98
CA GLN A 151 3.32 -4.19 5.59
C GLN A 151 2.61 -4.69 6.85
N LYS A 152 2.09 -3.76 7.67
CA LYS A 152 1.29 -4.08 8.87
C LYS A 152 -0.04 -4.73 8.49
N GLU A 153 -0.75 -4.15 7.53
CA GLU A 153 -2.05 -4.67 7.05
C GLU A 153 -1.95 -6.04 6.40
N VAL A 154 -0.92 -6.28 5.59
CA VAL A 154 -0.67 -7.59 4.96
C VAL A 154 -0.02 -8.58 5.94
N GLY A 155 0.28 -8.18 7.18
CA GLY A 155 0.80 -9.07 8.22
C GLY A 155 2.19 -9.65 7.92
N ARG A 156 2.97 -9.01 7.05
CA ARG A 156 4.36 -9.43 6.75
C ARG A 156 5.32 -9.19 7.91
N ASP A 157 4.97 -8.27 8.80
CA ASP A 157 5.69 -7.99 10.05
C ASP A 157 5.79 -9.21 10.98
N ARG A 158 4.88 -10.19 10.83
CA ARG A 158 4.83 -11.40 11.66
C ARG A 158 5.48 -12.64 11.02
N ASN A 159 5.71 -12.63 9.70
CA ASN A 159 6.03 -13.83 8.91
C ASN A 159 7.30 -13.66 8.06
N SER A 160 8.24 -12.78 8.41
CA SER A 160 9.50 -12.67 7.68
C SER A 160 10.30 -13.97 7.78
N SER A 161 10.78 -14.48 6.64
CA SER A 161 11.71 -15.61 6.63
C SER A 161 13.05 -15.17 7.23
N ILE A 162 13.75 -16.10 7.90
CA ILE A 162 15.06 -15.83 8.53
C ILE A 162 16.04 -15.22 7.52
N GLU A 163 16.02 -15.68 6.27
CA GLU A 163 16.87 -15.17 5.18
C GLU A 163 16.52 -13.73 4.76
N ALA A 164 15.22 -13.39 4.67
CA ALA A 164 14.79 -12.02 4.35
C ALA A 164 14.92 -11.05 5.54
N GLY A 165 15.14 -11.58 6.75
CA GLY A 165 15.46 -10.80 7.95
C GLY A 165 16.95 -10.44 8.09
N VAL A 166 17.83 -11.04 7.28
CA VAL A 166 19.24 -10.64 7.20
C VAL A 166 19.31 -9.27 6.53
N GLY A 167 19.85 -8.28 7.24
CA GLY A 167 20.06 -6.94 6.67
C GLY A 167 20.88 -7.02 5.38
N GLY A 168 20.45 -6.28 4.36
CA GLY A 168 21.22 -6.17 3.12
C GLY A 168 22.61 -5.59 3.38
N SER A 169 23.56 -5.85 2.48
CA SER A 169 24.94 -5.38 2.60
C SER A 169 25.13 -3.89 2.32
N GLY A 170 24.04 -3.16 1.98
CA GLY A 170 24.10 -1.73 1.64
C GLY A 170 24.99 -1.46 0.43
N SER A 171 24.95 -2.33 -0.58
CA SER A 171 25.90 -2.31 -1.71
C SER A 171 25.84 -1.00 -2.48
N ASP A 172 26.99 -0.36 -2.64
CA ASP A 172 27.17 0.78 -3.55
C ASP A 172 27.43 0.25 -4.96
N LEU A 173 26.67 0.77 -5.93
CA LEU A 173 26.80 0.43 -7.34
C LEU A 173 28.23 0.73 -7.85
N GLU A 174 28.83 1.84 -7.42
CA GLU A 174 30.17 2.24 -7.84
C GLU A 174 31.23 1.23 -7.35
N ASP A 175 31.10 0.74 -6.12
CA ASP A 175 31.99 -0.28 -5.57
C ASP A 175 31.82 -1.62 -6.31
N MET A 176 30.59 -1.98 -6.69
CA MET A 176 30.33 -3.18 -7.48
C MET A 176 30.92 -3.09 -8.88
N LEU A 177 30.80 -1.93 -9.55
CA LEU A 177 31.36 -1.70 -10.89
C LEU A 177 32.89 -1.76 -10.87
N ARG A 178 33.55 -1.15 -9.88
CA ARG A 178 35.00 -1.23 -9.70
C ARG A 178 35.50 -2.67 -9.54
N ASN A 179 34.76 -3.51 -8.83
CA ASN A 179 35.12 -4.91 -8.63
C ASN A 179 34.95 -5.76 -9.91
N VAL A 180 34.08 -5.36 -10.84
CA VAL A 180 33.94 -6.03 -12.14
C VAL A 180 35.13 -5.71 -13.03
N ASP A 181 35.59 -4.46 -13.03
CA ASP A 181 36.74 -4.02 -13.84
C ASP A 181 38.07 -4.62 -13.36
N GLN A 182 38.21 -4.93 -12.07
CA GLN A 182 39.40 -5.59 -11.51
C GLN A 182 39.48 -7.10 -11.78
N ASN A 183 38.36 -7.73 -12.14
CA ASN A 183 38.26 -9.16 -12.43
C ASN A 183 38.27 -9.48 -13.94
N ARG A 184 38.54 -8.49 -14.78
CA ARG A 184 38.77 -8.63 -16.22
C ARG A 184 40.25 -8.47 -16.55
#